data_AF-A0A507WIL0-F1
#
_entry.id   AF-A0A507WIL0-F1
#
_cell.length_a   1.000
_cell.length_b   1.000
_cell.length_c   1.000
_cell.angle_alpha   90.00
_cell.angle_beta   90.00
_cell.angle_gamma   90.00
#
_symmetry.space_group_name_H-M   'P 1'
#
loop_
_entity.id
_entity.type
_entity.pdbx_description
1 polymer ?
#
loop_
_entity_poly.entity_id
_entity_poly.type
_entity_poly.pdbx_seq_one_letter_code
_entity_poly.pdbx_strand_id
1 'polypeptide(L)'
;MIMASSLVADWFSEGFAQLHPQLQQLHQRGGQLDGVVDVQFGQGLAGFIGKRLAKKLGIPTTHTPHHLTVDISHSHQALHWHRSFDNNIVMPSVFYPTGHWPTGYWTEKTGHLQMDLAVDVIDGAWFWRCVSVRVGKLPVPLWLMPQMTAYKTIEQQQYRFYVGFSLPVLGLLLSYSGLLQLKHG
;
A
#
# COMPACT_ATOMS: atom_id res chain seq x y z
N MET A 1 -11.07 19.97 -8.23
CA MET A 1 -11.08 20.53 -6.86
C MET A 1 -10.83 19.36 -5.92
N ILE A 2 -9.66 19.29 -5.29
CA ILE A 2 -9.35 18.20 -4.36
C ILE A 2 -10.00 18.59 -3.01
N MET A 3 -11.08 17.89 -2.64
CA MET A 3 -11.76 18.13 -1.37
C MET A 3 -10.91 17.54 -0.24
N ALA A 4 -10.66 18.33 0.80
CA ALA A 4 -10.08 17.82 2.03
C ALA A 4 -11.01 16.74 2.59
N SER A 5 -10.46 15.59 2.95
CA SER A 5 -11.20 14.48 3.53
C SER A 5 -10.83 14.29 4.98
N SER A 6 -11.84 14.10 5.80
CA SER A 6 -11.67 13.69 7.19
C SER A 6 -11.60 12.17 7.32
N LEU A 7 -11.88 11.37 6.29
CA LEU A 7 -12.08 9.91 6.39
C LEU A 7 -10.93 9.19 7.13
N VAL A 8 -9.69 9.44 6.72
CA VAL A 8 -8.52 8.78 7.32
C VAL A 8 -8.29 9.30 8.73
N ALA A 9 -8.43 10.61 8.96
CA ALA A 9 -8.30 11.21 10.27
C ALA A 9 -9.37 10.70 11.25
N ASP A 10 -10.63 10.61 10.80
CA ASP A 10 -11.77 10.12 11.58
C ASP A 10 -11.60 8.64 11.93
N TRP A 11 -11.13 7.82 10.98
CA TRP A 11 -10.83 6.41 11.25
C TRP A 11 -9.70 6.26 12.27
N PHE A 12 -8.64 7.08 12.17
CA PHE A 12 -7.54 7.07 13.13
C PHE A 12 -7.89 7.64 14.49
N SER A 13 -8.86 8.55 14.56
CA SER A 13 -9.16 9.34 15.75
C SER A 13 -7.88 10.00 16.31
N GLU A 14 -7.65 9.92 17.62
CA GLU A 14 -6.47 10.47 18.30
C GLU A 14 -5.13 9.92 17.75
N GLY A 15 -5.14 8.71 17.18
CA GLY A 15 -3.97 8.11 16.55
C GLY A 15 -3.44 8.90 15.35
N PHE A 16 -4.27 9.74 14.72
CA PHE A 16 -3.88 10.51 13.55
C PHE A 16 -2.77 11.52 13.85
N ALA A 17 -2.85 12.14 15.04
CA ALA A 17 -1.86 13.12 15.50
C ALA A 17 -0.48 12.50 15.75
N GLN A 18 -0.41 11.17 15.88
CA GLN A 18 0.85 10.44 16.07
C GLN A 18 1.63 10.26 14.77
N LEU A 19 0.98 10.37 13.60
CA LEU A 19 1.66 10.28 12.31
C LEU A 19 2.54 11.50 12.06
N HIS A 20 3.58 11.35 11.25
CA HIS A 20 4.41 12.47 10.80
C HIS A 20 3.54 13.52 10.08
N PRO A 21 3.76 14.84 10.29
CA PRO A 21 2.92 15.89 9.71
C PRO A 21 2.72 15.81 8.19
N GLN A 22 3.74 15.42 7.43
CA GLN A 22 3.60 15.21 5.98
C GLN A 22 2.64 14.04 5.63
N LEU A 23 2.67 12.94 6.39
CA LEU A 23 1.70 11.85 6.21
C LEU A 23 0.28 12.32 6.55
N GLN A 24 0.12 13.14 7.61
CA GLN A 24 -1.17 13.72 7.96
C GLN A 24 -1.70 14.59 6.80
N GLN A 25 -0.87 15.49 6.27
CA GLN A 25 -1.26 16.38 5.17
C GLN A 25 -1.67 15.61 3.92
N LEU A 26 -0.90 14.59 3.53
CA LEU A 26 -1.20 13.74 2.38
C LEU A 26 -2.55 13.02 2.55
N HIS A 27 -2.84 12.50 3.75
CA HIS A 27 -4.08 11.78 4.02
C HIS A 27 -5.30 12.68 4.31
N GLN A 28 -5.10 13.97 4.58
CA GLN A 28 -6.18 14.95 4.64
C GLN A 28 -6.50 15.54 3.27
N ARG A 29 -5.47 15.85 2.48
CA ARG A 29 -5.62 16.60 1.24
C ARG A 29 -5.58 15.73 0.00
N GLY A 30 -5.12 14.49 0.09
CA GLY A 30 -4.71 13.73 -1.07
C GLY A 30 -3.45 14.34 -1.71
N GLY A 31 -3.07 13.82 -2.86
CA GLY A 31 -1.92 14.30 -3.62
C GLY A 31 -1.38 13.25 -4.58
N GLN A 32 -0.49 13.70 -5.49
CA GLN A 32 0.27 12.81 -6.35
C GLN A 32 1.69 12.71 -5.79
N LEU A 33 2.16 11.50 -5.53
CA LEU A 33 3.55 11.22 -5.21
C LEU A 33 4.25 10.64 -6.45
N ASP A 34 5.50 11.01 -6.67
CA ASP A 34 6.31 10.41 -7.74
C ASP A 34 7.78 10.21 -7.33
N GLY A 35 8.44 9.26 -7.98
CA GLY A 35 9.85 8.99 -7.74
C GLY A 35 10.33 7.68 -8.34
N VAL A 36 11.63 7.45 -8.20
CA VAL A 36 12.29 6.23 -8.67
C VAL A 36 12.18 5.14 -7.61
N VAL A 37 11.82 3.93 -8.06
CA VAL A 37 11.63 2.77 -7.21
C VAL A 37 12.38 1.57 -7.75
N ASP A 38 12.83 0.73 -6.83
CA ASP A 38 13.42 -0.56 -7.14
C ASP A 38 12.36 -1.64 -7.03
N VAL A 39 12.35 -2.59 -7.97
CA VAL A 39 11.51 -3.78 -7.93
C VAL A 39 12.38 -5.02 -7.78
N GLN A 40 12.08 -5.83 -6.78
CA GLN A 40 12.81 -7.07 -6.50
C GLN A 40 11.86 -8.26 -6.54
N PHE A 41 12.40 -9.41 -6.93
CA PHE A 41 11.68 -10.67 -6.99
C PHE A 41 12.42 -11.74 -6.21
N GLY A 42 11.67 -12.72 -5.71
CA GLY A 42 12.25 -13.93 -5.17
C GLY A 42 13.06 -14.74 -6.18
N GLN A 43 13.65 -15.83 -5.69
CA GLN A 43 14.37 -16.80 -6.52
C GLN A 43 13.48 -18.03 -6.81
N GLY A 44 13.86 -18.80 -7.83
CA GLY A 44 13.18 -20.07 -8.18
C GLY A 44 11.66 -19.92 -8.37
N LEU A 45 10.90 -20.81 -7.73
CA LEU A 45 9.43 -20.82 -7.80
C LEU A 45 8.80 -19.53 -7.22
N ALA A 46 9.40 -18.98 -6.16
CA ALA A 46 8.93 -17.76 -5.52
C ALA A 46 8.99 -16.57 -6.49
N GLY A 47 10.13 -16.43 -7.19
CA GLY A 47 10.31 -15.41 -8.22
C GLY A 47 9.38 -15.57 -9.41
N PHE A 48 9.10 -16.82 -9.81
CA PHE A 48 8.16 -17.10 -10.89
C PHE A 48 6.72 -16.69 -10.52
N ILE A 49 6.26 -17.03 -9.31
CA ILE A 49 4.96 -16.62 -8.78
C ILE A 49 4.92 -15.08 -8.66
N GLY A 50 5.98 -14.48 -8.12
CA GLY A 50 6.11 -13.03 -7.98
C GLY A 50 6.00 -12.30 -9.32
N LYS A 51 6.70 -12.76 -10.36
CA LYS A 51 6.61 -12.16 -11.71
C LYS A 51 5.22 -12.32 -12.33
N ARG A 52 4.51 -13.42 -12.06
CA ARG A 52 3.12 -13.59 -12.51
C ARG A 52 2.17 -12.63 -11.80
N LEU A 53 2.35 -12.47 -10.48
CA LEU A 53 1.59 -11.49 -9.71
C LEU A 53 1.86 -10.07 -10.20
N ALA A 54 3.13 -9.70 -10.39
CA ALA A 54 3.53 -8.40 -10.91
C ALA A 54 2.86 -8.08 -12.25
N LYS A 55 2.92 -9.01 -13.22
CA LYS A 55 2.23 -8.84 -14.52
C LYS A 55 0.72 -8.60 -14.36
N LYS A 56 0.06 -9.34 -13.46
CA LYS A 56 -1.37 -9.16 -13.20
C LYS A 56 -1.70 -7.79 -12.58
N LEU A 57 -0.77 -7.24 -11.80
CA LEU A 57 -0.93 -5.96 -11.11
C LEU A 57 -0.36 -4.76 -11.90
N GLY A 58 0.18 -4.98 -13.10
CA GLY A 58 0.81 -3.91 -13.89
C GLY A 58 2.19 -3.47 -13.39
N ILE A 59 2.84 -4.28 -12.55
CA ILE A 59 4.18 -4.02 -12.01
C ILE A 59 5.23 -4.55 -13.00
N PRO A 60 6.27 -3.75 -13.35
CA PRO A 60 7.32 -4.17 -14.25
C PRO A 60 8.12 -5.35 -13.68
N THR A 61 8.59 -6.24 -14.56
CA THR A 61 9.35 -7.44 -14.16
C THR A 61 10.83 -7.38 -14.49
N THR A 62 11.30 -6.23 -14.96
CA THR A 62 12.71 -5.94 -15.23
C THR A 62 13.43 -5.52 -13.95
N HIS A 63 14.74 -5.74 -13.90
CA HIS A 63 15.58 -5.41 -12.74
C HIS A 63 16.21 -4.01 -12.87
N THR A 64 15.53 -3.09 -13.55
CA THR A 64 15.96 -1.70 -13.72
C THR A 64 15.21 -0.80 -12.75
N PRO A 65 15.73 0.38 -12.39
CA PRO A 65 14.92 1.37 -11.69
C PRO A 65 13.70 1.76 -12.52
N HIS A 66 12.56 1.94 -11.86
CA HIS A 66 11.28 2.29 -12.48
C HIS A 66 10.73 3.58 -11.89
N HIS A 67 9.99 4.34 -12.70
CA HIS A 67 9.29 5.51 -12.19
C HIS A 67 7.93 5.08 -11.65
N LEU A 68 7.62 5.41 -10.39
CA LEU A 68 6.31 5.16 -9.80
C LEU A 68 5.59 6.48 -9.59
N THR A 69 4.35 6.54 -10.07
CA THR A 69 3.40 7.60 -9.74
C THR A 69 2.32 7.01 -8.85
N VAL A 70 1.97 7.70 -7.75
CA VAL A 70 0.92 7.30 -6.82
C VAL A 70 -0.03 8.47 -6.59
N ASP A 71 -1.25 8.37 -7.11
CA ASP A 71 -2.32 9.30 -6.80
C ASP A 71 -3.11 8.82 -5.60
N ILE A 72 -3.23 9.69 -4.60
CA ILE A 72 -3.98 9.43 -3.37
C ILE A 72 -5.14 10.42 -3.32
N SER A 73 -6.35 9.88 -3.28
CA SER A 73 -7.57 10.67 -3.15
C SER A 73 -8.57 9.98 -2.22
N HIS A 74 -9.64 10.69 -1.91
CA HIS A 74 -10.62 10.26 -0.93
C HIS A 74 -12.02 10.50 -1.46
N SER A 75 -12.93 9.61 -1.12
CA SER A 75 -14.37 9.90 -1.08
C SER A 75 -14.84 9.93 0.37
N HIS A 76 -16.11 10.22 0.60
CA HIS A 76 -16.72 10.13 1.93
C HIS A 76 -16.73 8.70 2.52
N GLN A 77 -16.47 7.67 1.71
CA GLN A 77 -16.61 6.27 2.11
C GLN A 77 -15.32 5.45 1.96
N ALA A 78 -14.35 5.92 1.18
CA ALA A 78 -13.17 5.14 0.85
C ALA A 78 -11.94 6.00 0.57
N LEU A 79 -10.78 5.41 0.85
CA LEU A 79 -9.46 5.88 0.44
C LEU A 79 -9.13 5.24 -0.91
N HIS A 80 -8.75 6.05 -1.89
CA HIS A 80 -8.48 5.62 -3.28
C HIS A 80 -7.02 5.86 -3.61
N TRP A 81 -6.32 4.81 -4.00
CA TRP A 81 -4.95 4.89 -4.50
C TRP A 81 -4.91 4.41 -5.95
N HIS A 82 -4.30 5.21 -6.82
CA HIS A 82 -3.94 4.79 -8.17
C HIS A 82 -2.43 4.77 -8.27
N ARG A 83 -1.88 3.60 -8.61
CA ARG A 83 -0.44 3.44 -8.81
C ARG A 83 -0.18 3.15 -10.27
N SER A 84 0.86 3.75 -10.85
CA SER A 84 1.31 3.42 -12.18
C SER A 84 2.83 3.40 -12.23
N PHE A 85 3.38 2.31 -12.77
CA PHE A 85 4.80 2.19 -13.05
C PHE A 85 5.04 2.60 -14.50
N ASP A 86 6.03 3.46 -14.71
CA ASP A 86 6.44 3.97 -16.03
C ASP A 86 5.26 4.53 -16.86
N ASN A 87 4.28 5.12 -16.18
CA ASN A 87 3.03 5.64 -16.76
C ASN A 87 2.27 4.61 -17.61
N ASN A 88 2.39 3.33 -17.26
CA ASN A 88 1.72 2.22 -17.91
C ASN A 88 0.37 1.92 -17.23
N ILE A 89 0.00 0.64 -17.11
CA ILE A 89 -1.24 0.18 -16.50
C ILE A 89 -1.42 0.78 -15.10
N VAL A 90 -2.56 1.44 -14.89
CA VAL A 90 -2.98 1.93 -13.58
C VAL A 90 -3.46 0.74 -12.74
N MET A 91 -2.89 0.61 -11.55
CA MET A 91 -3.32 -0.30 -10.48
C MET A 91 -4.21 0.47 -9.51
N PRO A 92 -5.55 0.37 -9.64
CA PRO A 92 -6.48 0.97 -8.70
C PRO A 92 -6.60 0.13 -7.42
N SER A 93 -6.67 0.83 -6.29
CA SER A 93 -6.92 0.26 -4.97
C SER A 93 -7.91 1.13 -4.23
N VAL A 94 -8.96 0.49 -3.71
CA VAL A 94 -10.00 1.16 -2.93
C VAL A 94 -10.07 0.50 -1.56
N PHE A 95 -9.88 1.32 -0.53
CA PHE A 95 -9.82 0.89 0.86
C PHE A 95 -11.05 1.42 1.60
N TYR A 96 -11.84 0.50 2.16
CA TYR A 96 -13.03 0.83 2.95
C TYR A 96 -12.73 0.70 4.44
N PRO A 97 -12.94 1.73 5.26
CA PRO A 97 -12.67 1.65 6.68
C PRO A 97 -13.73 0.80 7.40
N THR A 98 -13.29 0.06 8.41
CA THR A 98 -14.15 -0.61 9.39
C THR A 98 -13.64 -0.32 10.79
N GLY A 99 -14.55 0.06 11.69
CA GLY A 99 -14.20 0.48 13.05
C GLY A 99 -13.30 1.71 13.08
N HIS A 100 -12.49 1.82 14.13
CA HIS A 100 -11.51 2.89 14.32
C HIS A 100 -10.19 2.32 14.84
N TRP A 101 -9.08 3.00 14.57
CA TRP A 101 -7.78 2.68 15.13
C TRP A 101 -7.83 2.65 16.68
N PRO A 102 -7.09 1.74 17.36
CA PRO A 102 -6.12 0.78 16.83
C PRO A 102 -6.70 -0.59 16.44
N THR A 103 -7.99 -0.83 16.68
CA THR A 103 -8.60 -2.16 16.48
C THR A 103 -9.30 -2.33 15.13
N GLY A 104 -9.59 -1.23 14.45
CA GLY A 104 -10.20 -1.21 13.14
C GLY A 104 -9.25 -1.67 12.05
N TYR A 105 -9.77 -1.78 10.84
CA TYR A 105 -9.00 -2.14 9.65
C TYR A 105 -9.59 -1.51 8.40
N TRP A 106 -8.83 -1.57 7.31
CA TRP A 106 -9.23 -1.17 5.97
C TRP A 106 -9.37 -2.40 5.09
N THR A 107 -10.50 -2.53 4.40
CA THR A 107 -10.72 -3.63 3.46
C THR A 107 -10.35 -3.20 2.05
N GLU A 108 -9.43 -3.93 1.42
CA GLU A 108 -9.10 -3.83 -0.01
C GLU A 108 -9.62 -5.08 -0.75
N LYS A 109 -10.22 -4.87 -1.93
CA LYS A 109 -10.67 -5.97 -2.81
C LYS A 109 -10.01 -5.88 -4.17
N THR A 110 -9.43 -7.00 -4.62
CA THR A 110 -8.83 -7.14 -5.95
C THR A 110 -9.28 -8.46 -6.58
N GLY A 111 -10.27 -8.39 -7.46
CA GLY A 111 -10.93 -9.58 -8.00
C GLY A 111 -11.59 -10.41 -6.90
N HIS A 112 -11.24 -11.70 -6.80
CA HIS A 112 -11.73 -12.56 -5.71
C HIS A 112 -10.94 -12.43 -4.41
N LEU A 113 -9.81 -11.71 -4.42
CA LEU A 113 -9.00 -11.51 -3.23
C LEU A 113 -9.58 -10.35 -2.42
N GLN A 114 -9.77 -10.56 -1.12
CA GLN A 114 -10.04 -9.51 -0.16
C GLN A 114 -8.99 -9.56 0.94
N MET A 115 -8.46 -8.40 1.31
CA MET A 115 -7.54 -8.25 2.44
C MET A 115 -8.12 -7.24 3.42
N ASP A 116 -8.07 -7.58 4.70
CA ASP A 116 -8.40 -6.66 5.78
C ASP A 116 -7.06 -6.24 6.43
N LEU A 117 -6.81 -4.93 6.46
CA LEU A 117 -5.51 -4.32 6.75
C LEU A 117 -5.62 -3.37 7.95
N ALA A 118 -5.08 -3.77 9.09
CA ALA A 118 -4.91 -2.87 10.22
C ALA A 118 -3.72 -1.92 9.97
N VAL A 119 -3.64 -0.85 10.77
CA VAL A 119 -2.52 0.09 10.73
C VAL A 119 -1.90 0.24 12.10
N ASP A 120 -0.59 0.06 12.17
CA ASP A 120 0.21 0.38 13.33
C ASP A 120 0.93 1.71 13.09
N VAL A 121 1.04 2.54 14.13
CA VAL A 121 1.83 3.78 14.10
C VAL A 121 3.10 3.55 14.90
N ILE A 122 4.24 3.65 14.25
CA ILE A 122 5.56 3.41 14.86
C ILE A 122 6.44 4.59 14.48
N ASP A 123 6.92 5.36 15.45
CA ASP A 123 7.77 6.54 15.24
C ASP A 123 7.22 7.53 14.20
N GLY A 124 5.90 7.72 14.23
CA GLY A 124 5.16 8.59 13.29
C GLY A 124 5.04 8.05 11.87
N ALA A 125 5.42 6.81 11.62
CA ALA A 125 5.22 6.13 10.35
C ALA A 125 3.97 5.27 10.33
N TRP A 126 3.47 5.02 9.11
CA TRP A 126 2.29 4.21 8.85
C TRP A 126 2.73 2.80 8.45
N PHE A 127 2.39 1.79 9.23
CA PHE A 127 2.67 0.39 8.93
C PHE A 127 1.38 -0.38 8.70
N TRP A 128 1.21 -0.91 7.49
CA TRP A 128 0.11 -1.82 7.19
C TRP A 128 0.40 -3.21 7.74
N ARG A 129 -0.59 -3.75 8.43
CA ARG A 129 -0.58 -5.14 8.92
C ARG A 129 -1.78 -5.88 8.35
N CYS A 130 -1.52 -6.89 7.54
CA CYS A 130 -2.57 -7.76 7.03
C CYS A 130 -3.10 -8.65 8.16
N VAL A 131 -4.38 -8.51 8.51
CA VAL A 131 -5.02 -9.26 9.61
C VAL A 131 -5.93 -10.39 9.11
N SER A 132 -6.38 -10.32 7.85
CA SER A 132 -7.18 -11.37 7.24
C SER A 132 -7.06 -11.34 5.73
N VAL A 133 -7.05 -12.51 5.11
CA VAL A 133 -7.10 -12.69 3.66
C VAL A 133 -8.22 -13.66 3.33
N ARG A 134 -9.06 -13.30 2.35
CA ARG A 134 -10.13 -14.16 1.82
C ARG A 134 -10.01 -14.28 0.31
N VAL A 135 -10.31 -15.47 -0.20
CA VAL A 135 -10.50 -15.72 -1.64
C VAL A 135 -11.94 -16.14 -1.85
N GLY A 136 -12.74 -15.27 -2.47
CA GLY A 136 -14.18 -15.41 -2.52
C GLY A 136 -14.77 -15.36 -1.10
N LYS A 137 -15.42 -16.46 -0.68
CA LYS A 137 -16.00 -16.58 0.67
C LYS A 137 -15.09 -17.34 1.65
N LEU A 138 -13.98 -17.90 1.17
CA LEU A 138 -13.12 -18.78 1.98
C LEU A 138 -11.97 -17.98 2.59
N PRO A 139 -11.74 -18.07 3.92
CA PRO A 139 -10.53 -17.53 4.54
C PRO A 139 -9.31 -18.31 4.04
N VAL A 140 -8.22 -17.59 3.78
CA VAL A 140 -6.94 -18.23 3.43
C VAL A 140 -6.33 -18.81 4.70
N PRO A 141 -5.99 -20.10 4.73
CA PRO A 141 -5.29 -20.69 5.88
C PRO A 141 -3.99 -19.97 6.20
N LEU A 142 -3.65 -19.80 7.48
CA LEU A 142 -2.47 -19.03 7.92
C LEU A 142 -1.15 -19.49 7.28
N TRP A 143 -1.00 -20.79 7.01
CA TRP A 143 0.20 -21.35 6.37
C TRP A 143 0.33 -21.02 4.87
N LEU A 144 -0.76 -20.59 4.22
CA LEU A 144 -0.79 -20.06 2.86
C LEU A 144 -0.89 -18.53 2.82
N MET A 145 -1.05 -17.89 3.97
CA MET A 145 -1.29 -16.47 4.03
C MET A 145 -0.03 -15.74 3.57
N PRO A 146 -0.12 -14.91 2.50
CA PRO A 146 1.00 -14.07 2.12
C PRO A 146 1.31 -13.11 3.26
N GLN A 147 2.56 -13.10 3.69
CA GLN A 147 3.06 -12.06 4.58
C GLN A 147 3.21 -10.79 3.75
N MET A 148 2.36 -9.82 4.06
CA MET A 148 2.46 -8.48 3.48
C MET A 148 3.17 -7.58 4.46
N THR A 149 4.26 -6.96 4.00
CA THR A 149 4.92 -5.86 4.70
C THR A 149 4.73 -4.63 3.84
N ALA A 150 4.03 -3.62 4.34
CA ALA A 150 3.93 -2.34 3.65
C ALA A 150 3.97 -1.20 4.65
N TYR A 151 4.79 -0.18 4.38
CA TYR A 151 4.90 0.96 5.27
C TYR A 151 5.24 2.24 4.53
N LYS A 152 5.00 3.37 5.21
CA LYS A 152 5.40 4.71 4.78
C LYS A 152 6.01 5.45 5.96
N THR A 153 7.19 5.99 5.73
CA THR A 153 7.99 6.80 6.66
C THR A 153 8.39 8.08 5.94
N ILE A 154 8.85 9.08 6.69
CA ILE A 154 9.43 10.28 6.12
C ILE A 154 10.94 10.26 6.34
N GLU A 155 11.70 10.36 5.27
CA GLU A 155 13.16 10.41 5.25
C GLU A 155 13.57 11.67 4.49
N GLN A 156 14.25 12.63 5.15
CA GLN A 156 14.74 13.85 4.51
C GLN A 156 13.65 14.60 3.70
N GLN A 157 12.44 14.73 4.25
CA GLN A 157 11.24 15.34 3.61
C GLN A 157 10.66 14.56 2.43
N GLN A 158 11.15 13.36 2.15
CA GLN A 158 10.64 12.47 1.12
C GLN A 158 9.86 11.31 1.75
N TYR A 159 8.92 10.76 0.99
CA TYR A 159 8.11 9.62 1.39
C TYR A 159 8.88 8.33 1.07
N ARG A 160 9.59 7.80 2.08
CA ARG A 160 10.16 6.46 2.00
C ARG A 160 9.04 5.45 2.19
N PHE A 161 8.87 4.56 1.22
CA PHE A 161 7.89 3.49 1.32
C PHE A 161 8.51 2.14 0.94
N TYR A 162 7.86 1.09 1.41
CA TYR A 162 8.15 -0.29 1.03
C TYR A 162 6.83 -1.04 0.89
N VAL A 163 6.75 -1.92 -0.09
CA VAL A 163 5.70 -2.92 -0.24
C VAL A 163 6.36 -4.24 -0.59
N GLY A 164 6.11 -5.28 0.19
CA GLY A 164 6.65 -6.61 -0.03
C GLY A 164 5.64 -7.69 0.27
N PHE A 165 5.66 -8.73 -0.56
CA PHE A 165 4.88 -9.95 -0.41
C PHE A 165 5.81 -11.14 -0.33
N SER A 166 5.67 -11.95 0.71
CA SER A 166 6.37 -13.21 0.88
C SER A 166 5.42 -14.34 1.25
N LEU A 167 5.84 -15.58 1.00
CA LEU A 167 5.16 -16.77 1.52
C LEU A 167 6.04 -17.45 2.58
N PRO A 168 5.45 -18.04 3.65
CA PRO A 168 6.21 -18.60 4.77
C PRO A 168 7.32 -19.60 4.39
N VAL A 169 7.14 -20.34 3.29
CA VAL A 169 8.12 -21.35 2.82
C VAL A 169 8.92 -20.87 1.60
N LEU A 170 8.29 -20.16 0.67
CA LEU A 170 8.95 -19.75 -0.57
C LEU A 170 9.78 -18.47 -0.41
N GLY A 171 9.61 -17.74 0.69
CA GLY A 171 10.26 -16.46 0.93
C GLY A 171 9.65 -15.35 0.09
N LEU A 172 10.46 -14.35 -0.25
CA LEU A 172 10.06 -13.18 -1.03
C LEU A 172 9.46 -13.61 -2.37
N LEU A 173 8.28 -13.09 -2.72
CA LEU A 173 7.72 -13.19 -4.05
C LEU A 173 8.11 -11.96 -4.88
N LEU A 174 7.81 -10.80 -4.34
CA LEU A 174 7.92 -9.49 -4.96
C LEU A 174 8.03 -8.43 -3.87
N SER A 175 8.90 -7.45 -4.06
CA SER A 175 8.84 -6.18 -3.35
C SER A 175 9.11 -5.01 -4.28
N TYR A 176 8.64 -3.84 -3.88
CA TYR A 176 9.05 -2.59 -4.47
C TYR A 176 9.11 -1.49 -3.42
N SER A 177 10.08 -0.60 -3.54
CA SER A 177 10.36 0.44 -2.56
C SER A 177 11.12 1.59 -3.20
N GLY A 178 11.03 2.77 -2.60
CA GLY A 178 11.77 3.93 -3.05
C GLY A 178 11.50 5.15 -2.20
N LEU A 179 12.01 6.28 -2.67
CA LEU A 179 11.72 7.61 -2.14
C LEU A 179 10.80 8.29 -3.14
N LEU A 180 9.65 8.74 -2.66
CA LEU A 180 8.73 9.54 -3.46
C LEU A 180 8.69 10.98 -2.94
N GLN A 181 8.47 11.92 -3.84
CA GLN A 181 8.21 13.31 -3.50
C GLN A 181 6.75 13.64 -3.78
N LEU A 182 6.19 14.54 -2.99
CA LEU A 182 4.90 15.13 -3.32
C LEU A 182 5.08 16.02 -4.55
N LYS A 183 4.34 15.73 -5.61
CA LYS A 183 4.32 16.56 -6.79
C LYS A 183 3.61 17.86 -6.45
N HIS A 184 4.36 18.95 -6.52
CA HIS A 184 3.80 20.29 -6.40
C HIS A 184 3.13 20.60 -7.73
N GLY A 185 1.79 20.69 -7.72
CA GLY A 185 1.00 21.21 -8.83
C GLY A 185 0.97 22.73 -8.83
#